data_AF-A0A2N9NS21-F1
#
_entry.id   AF-A0A2N9NS21-F1
#
_cell.length_a   1.000
_cell.length_b   1.000
_cell.length_c   1.000
_cell.angle_alpha   90.00
_cell.angle_beta   90.00
_cell.angle_gamma   90.00
#
_symmetry.space_group_name_H-M   'P 1'
#
loop_
_entity.id
_entity.type
_entity.pdbx_description
1 polymer ?
#
loop_
_entity_poly.entity_id
_entity_poly.type
_entity_poly.pdbx_seq_one_letter_code
_entity_poly.pdbx_strand_id
1 'polypeptide(L)' 'MIVRDHLECGLSADEIVRQYPYLKHAEVYAALTYYYDHQGEVDREMEEENRLLEEANNQKQPPVAERLRKIKKSSGCP' A
#
# COMPACT_ATOMS: atom_id res chain seq x y z
N MET A 1 -3.41 4.51 5.06
CA MET A 1 -3.12 5.87 5.53
C MET A 1 -4.21 6.75 4.93
N ILE A 2 -4.78 7.69 5.70
CA ILE A 2 -5.91 8.54 5.24
C ILE A 2 -5.66 9.16 3.86
N VAL A 3 -4.45 9.69 3.64
CA VAL A 3 -4.03 10.31 2.39
C VAL A 3 -4.05 9.33 1.23
N ARG A 4 -3.52 8.11 1.43
CA ARG A 4 -3.50 7.06 0.41
C ARG A 4 -4.91 6.60 0.02
N ASP A 5 -5.77 6.41 1.01
CA ASP A 5 -7.16 6.02 0.78
C ASP A 5 -7.92 7.10 -0.02
N HIS A 6 -7.60 8.38 0.21
CA HIS A 6 -8.15 9.49 -0.56
C HIS A 6 -7.59 9.58 -1.99
N LEU A 7 -6.26 9.52 -2.16
CA LEU A 7 -5.60 9.79 -3.44
C LEU A 7 -5.59 8.59 -4.39
N GLU A 8 -5.27 7.40 -3.87
CA GLU A 8 -5.13 6.19 -4.71
C GLU A 8 -6.47 5.50 -4.91
N CYS A 9 -7.30 5.44 -3.86
CA CYS A 9 -8.59 4.76 -3.90
C CYS A 9 -9.76 5.71 -4.17
N GLY A 10 -9.52 7.03 -4.22
CA GLY A 10 -10.53 8.05 -4.53
C GLY A 10 -11.62 8.20 -3.46
N LEU A 11 -11.38 7.71 -2.23
CA LEU A 11 -12.40 7.74 -1.18
C LEU A 11 -12.65 9.18 -0.71
N SER A 12 -13.92 9.53 -0.57
CA SER A 12 -14.33 10.78 0.10
C SER A 12 -14.09 10.71 1.62
N ALA A 13 -14.06 11.88 2.27
CA ALA A 13 -13.89 11.93 3.72
C ALA A 13 -14.99 11.16 4.49
N ASP A 14 -16.23 11.20 4.00
CA ASP A 14 -17.35 10.43 4.54
C ASP A 14 -17.12 8.91 4.41
N GLU A 15 -16.61 8.46 3.26
CA GLU A 15 -16.29 7.05 3.04
C GLU A 15 -15.15 6.56 3.94
N ILE A 16 -14.12 7.40 4.12
CA ILE A 16 -13.00 7.11 5.03
C ILE A 16 -13.50 6.99 6.47
N VAL A 17 -14.32 7.93 6.96
CA VAL A 17 -14.90 7.87 8.32
C VAL A 17 -15.82 6.66 8.48
N ARG A 18 -16.60 6.31 7.45
CA ARG A 18 -17.45 5.12 7.46
C ARG A 18 -16.64 3.82 7.55
N GLN A 19 -15.50 3.77 6.86
CA GLN A 19 -14.60 2.61 6.87
C GLN A 19 -13.80 2.51 8.17
N TYR A 20 -13.50 3.65 8.80
CA TYR A 20 -12.78 3.76 10.06
C TYR A 20 -13.60 4.54 11.09
N PRO A 21 -14.59 3.90 11.75
CA PRO A 21 -15.56 4.61 12.62
C PRO A 21 -14.97 5.32 13.84
N TYR A 22 -13.70 5.05 14.16
CA TYR A 22 -12.97 5.72 15.24
C TYR A 22 -12.36 7.06 14.80
N LEU A 23 -12.27 7.35 13.50
CA LEU A 23 -11.81 8.63 12.98
C LEU A 23 -12.94 9.65 12.96
N LYS A 24 -12.60 10.89 13.29
CA LYS A 24 -13.47 12.05 13.09
C LYS A 24 -13.17 12.68 11.74
N HIS A 25 -14.19 13.28 11.11
CA HIS A 25 -14.02 14.10 9.91
C HIS A 25 -12.91 15.15 10.06
N ALA A 26 -12.80 15.78 11.23
CA ALA A 26 -11.76 16.76 11.50
C ALA A 26 -10.34 16.18 11.38
N GLU A 27 -10.12 14.94 11.82
CA GLU A 27 -8.81 14.26 11.71
C GLU A 27 -8.50 13.91 10.26
N VAL A 28 -9.51 13.49 9.50
CA VAL A 28 -9.39 13.23 8.05
C VAL A 28 -9.00 14.51 7.32
N TYR A 29 -9.74 15.59 7.52
CA TYR A 29 -9.43 16.87 6.88
C TYR A 29 -8.10 17.46 7.35
N ALA A 30 -7.72 17.28 8.62
CA ALA A 30 -6.42 17.71 9.11
C ALA A 30 -5.28 16.96 8.41
N ALA A 31 -5.40 15.63 8.25
CA ALA A 31 -4.41 14.83 7.53
C ALA A 31 -4.30 15.23 6.06
N LEU A 32 -5.43 15.48 5.39
CA LEU A 32 -5.43 15.95 4.00
C LEU A 32 -4.83 17.36 3.87
N THR A 33 -5.16 18.27 4.79
CA THR A 33 -4.57 19.63 4.82
C THR A 33 -3.06 19.55 4.97
N TYR A 34 -2.57 18.76 5.94
CA TYR A 34 -1.15 18.57 6.15
C TYR A 34 -0.46 18.01 4.90
N TYR A 35 -1.07 17.03 4.23
CA TYR A 35 -0.58 16.51 2.96
C TYR A 35 -0.44 17.60 1.90
N TYR A 36 -1.49 18.39 1.66
CA TYR A 36 -1.44 19.43 0.62
C TYR A 36 -0.38 20.50 0.91
N ASP A 37 -0.10 20.79 2.17
CA ASP A 37 0.97 21.70 2.58
C ASP A 37 2.38 21.08 2.48
N HIS A 38 2.50 19.74 2.53
CA HIS A 38 3.78 19.00 2.62
C HIS A 38 3.89 17.84 1.61
N GLN A 39 3.29 17.97 0.42
CA GLN A 39 3.12 16.85 -0.53
C GLN A 39 4.43 16.11 -0.81
N GLY A 40 5.49 16.83 -1.14
CA GLY A 40 6.77 16.20 -1.49
C GLY A 40 7.45 15.48 -0.33
N GLU A 41 7.17 15.84 0.93
CA GLU A 41 7.65 15.08 2.10
C GLU A 41 6.86 13.77 2.23
N VAL A 42 5.54 13.87 2.25
CA VAL A 42 4.65 12.72 2.44
C VAL A 42 4.74 11.73 1.28
N ASP A 43 4.84 12.21 0.04
CA ASP A 43 5.02 11.34 -1.15
C ASP A 43 6.33 10.53 -1.03
N ARG A 44 7.43 11.15 -0.58
CA ARG A 44 8.71 10.45 -0.34
C ARG A 44 8.59 9.39 0.75
N GLU A 45 7.87 9.67 1.83
CA GLU A 45 7.62 8.68 2.88
C GLU A 45 6.79 7.51 2.37
N MET A 46 5.73 7.78 1.60
CA MET A 46 4.89 6.74 1.00
C MET A 46 5.67 5.86 0.00
N GLU A 47 6.54 6.46 -0.81
CA GLU A 47 7.43 5.71 -1.72
C GLU A 47 8.39 4.78 -0.96
N GLU A 48 8.96 5.27 0.15
CA GLU A 48 9.86 4.47 0.97
C GLU A 48 9.13 3.31 1.68
N GLU A 49 7.94 3.56 2.23
CA GLU A 49 7.09 2.49 2.78
C GLU A 49 6.79 1.41 1.72
N ASN A 50 6.43 1.82 0.51
CA ASN A 50 6.16 0.90 -0.59
C ASN A 50 7.40 0.06 -0.94
N ARG A 51 8.59 0.69 -1.03
CA ARG A 51 9.86 -0.01 -1.27
C ARG A 51 10.13 -1.07 -0.22
N LEU A 52 9.97 -0.72 1.07
CA LEU A 52 10.18 -1.66 2.19
C LEU A 52 9.21 -2.84 2.15
N LEU A 53 7.95 -2.60 1.79
CA LEU A 53 6.94 -3.65 1.63
C LEU A 53 7.28 -4.59 0.46
N GLU A 54 7.72 -4.04 -0.67
CA GLU A 54 8.16 -4.82 -1.84
C GLU A 54 9.36 -5.70 -1.50
N GLU A 55 10.37 -5.15 -0.83
CA GLU A 55 11.55 -5.89 -0.38
C GLU A 55 11.17 -7.01 0.59
N ALA A 56 10.30 -6.73 1.57
CA ALA A 56 9.82 -7.72 2.52
C ALA A 56 9.02 -8.84 1.84
N ASN A 57 8.23 -8.52 0.81
CA ASN A 57 7.47 -9.52 0.05
C ASN A 57 8.40 -10.39 -0.82
N ASN A 58 9.39 -9.78 -1.47
CA ASN A 58 10.35 -10.49 -2.31
C ASN A 58 11.26 -11.43 -1.49
N GLN A 59 11.56 -11.08 -0.24
CA GLN A 59 12.28 -11.97 0.68
C GLN A 59 11.42 -13.16 1.13
N LYS A 60 10.09 -13.03 1.16
CA LYS A 60 9.14 -14.06 1.61
C LYS A 60 8.74 -15.07 0.53
N GLN A 61 9.56 -15.29 -0.50
CA GLN A 61 9.27 -16.29 -1.55
C GLN A 61 8.83 -17.61 -0.90
N PRO A 62 7.55 -18.01 -1.00
CA PRO A 62 7.11 -19.18 -0.27
C PRO A 62 7.74 -20.41 -0.96
N PRO A 63 8.25 -21.40 -0.21
CA PRO A 63 8.95 -22.56 -0.79
C PRO A 63 8.09 -23.33 -1.82
N VAL A 64 6.77 -23.15 -1.80
CA VAL A 64 5.86 -23.65 -2.83
C VAL A 64 6.09 -23.01 -4.21
N ALA A 65 6.40 -21.72 -4.30
CA ALA A 65 6.66 -21.02 -5.55
C ALA A 65 7.96 -21.51 -6.20
N GLU A 66 8.99 -21.79 -5.39
CA GLU A 66 10.24 -22.39 -5.87
C GLU A 66 10.03 -23.83 -6.35
N ARG A 67 9.26 -24.63 -5.59
CA ARG A 67 8.89 -25.99 -6.00
C ARG A 67 8.11 -26.02 -7.31
N LEU A 68 7.15 -25.12 -7.50
CA LEU A 68 6.36 -25.01 -8.74
C LEU A 68 7.24 -24.60 -9.94
N ARG A 69 8.20 -23.67 -9.76
CA ARG A 69 9.18 -23.31 -10.81
C ARG A 69 10.05 -24.50 -11.20
N LYS A 70 10.46 -25.33 -10.23
CA LYS A 70 11.28 -26.52 -10.49
C LYS A 70 10.48 -27.59 -11.25
N ILE A 71 9.22 -27.83 -10.87
CA ILE A 71 8.32 -28.75 -11.60
C ILE A 71 8.11 -28.28 -13.05
N LYS A 72 7.87 -26.97 -13.27
CA LYS A 72 7.65 -26.43 -14.62
C LYS A 72 8.89 -26.53 -15.52
N LYS A 73 10.10 -26.50 -14.94
CA LYS A 73 11.37 -26.75 -15.66
C LYS A 73 11.59 -28.25 -15.94
N SER A 74 11.13 -29.14 -15.06
CA SER A 74 11.18 -30.60 -15.28
C SER A 74 10.13 -31.11 -16.26
N SER A 75 9.03 -30.38 -16.46
CA SER A 75 7.97 -30.71 -17.41
C SER A 75 8.17 -30.09 -18.81
N GLY A 76 9.35 -29.54 -19.10
CA GLY A 76 9.73 -29.07 -20.43
C GLY A 76 10.64 -30.07 -21.13
N CYS A 77 10.07 -31.12 -21.75
CA CYS A 77 10.62 -31.79 -22.92
C CYS A 77 9.54 -32.70 -23.56
N PRO A 78 9.38 -32.73 -24.91
CA PRO A 78 9.83 -31.80 -25.95
C PRO A 78 8.77 -30.78 -26.36
#